data_AF-A0A3L7VU71-F1
#
_entry.id   AF-A0A3L7VU71-F1
#
_cell.length_a   1.000
_cell.length_b   1.000
_cell.length_c   1.000
_cell.angle_alpha   90.00
_cell.angle_beta   90.00
_cell.angle_gamma   90.00
#
_symmetry.space_group_name_H-M   'P 1'
#
loop_
_entity.id
_entity.type
_entity.pdbx_description
1 polymer ?
#
loop_
_entity_poly.entity_id
_entity_poly.type
_entity_poly.pdbx_seq_one_letter_code
_entity_poly.pdbx_strand_id
1 'polypeptide(L)' 'MNVLVVSCNHHKAGVQLRERLAFSNPEELQRAYQQWHEVHPDSELVVLST' A
#
# COMPACT_ATOMS: atom_id res chain seq x y z
N MET A 1 0.85 -20.28 5.52
CA MET A 1 0.71 -19.03 4.74
C MET A 1 0.15 -17.98 5.67
N ASN A 2 0.96 -17.01 6.07
CA ASN A 2 0.54 -15.94 6.97
C ASN A 2 0.18 -14.72 6.14
N VAL A 3 -1.06 -14.27 6.22
CA VAL A 3 -1.55 -13.09 5.49
C VAL A 3 -1.77 -11.97 6.48
N LEU A 4 -1.18 -10.80 6.22
CA LEU A 4 -1.38 -9.59 6.99
C LEU A 4 -2.10 -8.56 6.13
N VAL A 5 -3.15 -7.95 6.68
CA VAL A 5 -3.89 -6.87 6.02
C VAL A 5 -3.68 -5.58 6.79
N VAL A 6 -3.05 -4.61 6.13
CA VAL A 6 -2.95 -3.22 6.60
C VAL A 6 -3.90 -2.40 5.73
N SER A 7 -4.83 -1.67 6.33
CA SER A 7 -5.85 -0.92 5.57
C SER A 7 -6.17 0.44 6.17
N CYS A 8 -6.50 1.38 5.28
CA CYS A 8 -7.08 2.67 5.59
C CYS A 8 -8.34 2.83 4.76
N ASN A 9 -9.51 2.89 5.40
CA ASN A 9 -10.80 2.88 4.72
C ASN A 9 -11.75 3.96 5.25
N HIS A 10 -12.85 4.21 4.52
CA HIS A 10 -13.79 5.28 4.81
C HIS A 10 -14.53 5.13 6.16
N HIS A 11 -14.59 3.93 6.74
CA HIS A 11 -15.18 3.73 8.07
C HIS A 11 -14.27 4.22 9.19
N LYS A 12 -12.95 4.27 8.96
CA LYS A 12 -11.94 4.57 10.00
C LYS A 12 -11.11 5.82 9.72
N ALA A 13 -11.15 6.36 8.51
CA ALA A 13 -10.34 7.50 8.09
C ALA A 13 -11.10 8.48 7.18
N GLY A 14 -10.94 9.77 7.47
CA GLY A 14 -11.43 10.85 6.62
C GLY A 14 -10.75 10.87 5.24
N VAL A 15 -11.41 11.50 4.27
CA VAL A 15 -10.96 11.51 2.87
C VAL A 15 -9.56 12.13 2.72
N GLN A 16 -9.26 13.19 3.46
CA GLN A 16 -7.99 13.89 3.39
C GLN A 16 -6.80 12.99 3.80
N LEU A 17 -7.03 12.05 4.72
CA LEU A 17 -6.00 11.08 5.10
C LEU A 17 -5.82 10.00 4.03
N ARG A 18 -6.91 9.54 3.42
CA ARG A 18 -6.85 8.51 2.37
C ARG A 18 -6.19 9.03 1.09
N GLU A 19 -6.47 10.27 0.70
CA GLU A 19 -5.82 10.92 -0.46
C GLU A 19 -4.30 11.01 -0.29
N ARG A 20 -3.82 11.25 0.94
CA ARG A 20 -2.37 11.28 1.24
C ARG A 20 -1.69 9.90 1.15
N LEU A 21 -2.47 8.82 1.21
CA LEU A 21 -1.98 7.45 1.10
C LEU A 21 -2.16 6.88 -0.31
N ALA A 22 -2.93 7.55 -1.16
CA ALA A 22 -3.19 7.10 -2.52
C ALA A 22 -1.92 7.23 -3.36
N PHE A 23 -1.62 6.19 -4.14
CA PHE A 23 -0.57 6.27 -5.15
C PHE A 23 -1.04 7.16 -6.29
N SER A 24 -0.28 8.22 -6.58
CA SER A 24 -0.71 9.23 -7.57
C SER A 24 -0.46 8.78 -9.02
N ASN A 25 0.42 7.79 -9.22
CA ASN A 25 0.76 7.22 -10.52
C ASN A 25 1.38 5.81 -10.38
N PRO A 26 1.47 5.03 -11.47
CA PRO A 26 2.07 3.69 -11.46
C PRO A 26 3.55 3.67 -11.06
N GLU A 27 4.32 4.72 -11.36
CA GLU A 27 5.75 4.77 -11.06
C GLU A 27 6.04 4.90 -9.56
N GLU A 28 5.19 5.59 -8.80
CA GLU A 28 5.25 5.64 -7.34
C GLU A 28 4.91 4.28 -6.72
N LEU A 29 3.90 3.60 -7.25
CA LEU A 29 3.53 2.27 -6.80
C LEU A 29 4.69 1.27 -7.03
N GLN A 30 5.30 1.30 -8.22
CA GLN A 30 6.43 0.43 -8.54
C GLN A 30 7.63 0.68 -7.62
N ARG A 31 7.92 1.96 -7.31
CA ARG A 31 8.98 2.32 -6.36
C ARG A 31 8.69 1.79 -4.95
N ALA A 32 7.45 1.89 -4.48
CA ALA A 32 7.06 1.35 -3.19
C ALA A 32 7.19 -0.18 -3.13
N TYR A 33 6.85 -0.89 -4.22
CA TYR A 33 7.07 -2.34 -4.33
C TYR A 33 8.54 -2.72 -4.25
N GLN A 34 9.42 -2.00 -4.96
CA GLN A 34 10.86 -2.25 -4.92
C GLN A 34 11.41 -2.06 -3.51
N GLN A 35 11.06 -0.94 -2.86
CA GLN A 35 11.44 -0.67 -1.47
C GLN A 35 10.95 -1.75 -0.51
N TRP A 36 9.72 -2.23 -0.68
CA TRP A 36 9.20 -3.31 0.15
C TRP A 36 9.98 -4.61 -0.06
N HIS A 37 10.27 -4.98 -1.30
CA HIS A 37 11.00 -6.19 -1.62
C HIS A 37 12.45 -6.16 -1.11
N GLU A 38 13.11 -5.00 -1.15
CA GLU A 38 14.45 -4.83 -0.57
C GLU A 38 14.48 -5.11 0.94
N VAL A 39 13.43 -4.72 1.68
CA VAL A 39 13.34 -4.91 3.13
C VAL A 39 12.79 -6.30 3.49
N HIS A 40 11.89 -6.85 2.66
CA HIS A 40 11.18 -8.10 2.90
C HIS A 40 11.18 -9.00 1.65
N PRO A 41 12.34 -9.58 1.27
CA PRO A 41 12.52 -10.28 0.00
C PRO A 41 11.68 -11.55 -0.15
N ASP A 42 11.37 -12.22 0.96
CA ASP A 42 10.57 -13.46 0.98
C ASP A 42 9.06 -13.21 1.09
N SER A 43 8.63 -11.94 1.00
CA SER A 43 7.21 -11.57 1.10
C SER A 43 6.64 -11.14 -0.25
N GLU A 44 5.37 -11.50 -0.47
CA GLU A 44 4.57 -10.97 -1.57
C GLU A 44 3.67 -9.84 -1.05
N LEU A 45 3.47 -8.82 -1.88
CA LEU A 45 2.64 -7.66 -1.57
C LEU A 45 1.55 -7.51 -2.64
N VAL A 46 0.34 -7.13 -2.20
CA VAL A 46 -0.75 -6.73 -3.07
C VAL A 46 -1.31 -5.42 -2.55
N VAL A 47 -1.43 -4.42 -3.42
CA VAL A 47 -1.97 -3.09 -3.09
C VAL A 47 -3.35 -2.93 -3.72
N LEU A 48 -4.32 -2.51 -2.91
CA LEU A 48 -5.66 -2.12 -3.32
C LEU A 48 -5.90 -0.67 -2.91
N SER A 49 -6.07 0.23 -3.89
CA SER A 49 -6.31 1.65 -3.67
C SER A 49 -7.53 2.09 -4.50
N THR A 50 -8.54 2.67 -3.84
CA THR A 50 -9.83 3.07 -4.42
C THR A 50 -10.31 4.42 -3.90
#